data_AF-A0A3D2GQW3-F1
#
_entry.id   AF-A0A3D2GQW3-F1
#
_cell.length_a   1.000
_cell.length_b   1.000
_cell.length_c   1.000
_cell.angle_alpha   90.00
_cell.angle_beta   90.00
_cell.angle_gamma   90.00
#
_symmetry.space_group_name_H-M   'P 1'
#
loop_
_entity.id
_entity.type
_entity.pdbx_description
1 polymer ?
#
loop_
_entity_poly.entity_id
_entity_poly.type
_entity_poly.pdbx_seq_one_letter_code
_entity_poly.pdbx_strand_id
1 'polypeptide(L)'
;CGSSREHAPWALLDFGIRCVIAPSFADIFHNNCFKNGILPIVLPQETIDELMEDAQGDNSCRMTIDLENQQIIRANGEMISFPVDPFRRDCLLKGLDDIGLTLEHEGEITNYEAKLTAERPWLMA
;
A
#
# COMPACT_ATOMS: atom_id res chain seq x y z
N CYS A 1 3.07 -3.72 -21.27
CA CYS A 1 1.98 -4.54 -21.85
C CYS A 1 0.97 -4.86 -20.75
N GLY A 2 -0.04 -3.99 -20.58
CA GLY A 2 -0.97 -4.05 -19.46
C GLY A 2 -2.34 -4.57 -19.89
N SER A 3 -2.63 -5.81 -19.53
CA SER A 3 -3.95 -6.09 -18.96
C SER A 3 -3.70 -6.25 -17.47
N SER A 4 -4.03 -5.24 -16.68
CA SER A 4 -4.02 -5.36 -15.23
C SER A 4 -5.06 -6.40 -14.86
N ARG A 5 -4.60 -7.65 -14.70
CA ARG A 5 -5.41 -8.71 -14.12
C ARG A 5 -5.22 -8.52 -12.62
N GLU A 6 -6.27 -8.12 -11.91
CA GLU A 6 -6.28 -7.94 -10.45
C GLU A 6 -5.72 -9.16 -9.68
N HIS A 7 -5.65 -10.30 -10.36
CA HIS A 7 -4.97 -11.52 -9.92
C HIS A 7 -3.46 -11.36 -9.63
N ALA A 8 -2.76 -10.42 -10.24
CA ALA A 8 -1.30 -10.30 -10.06
C ALA A 8 -0.93 -9.85 -8.62
N PRO A 9 -1.53 -8.79 -8.05
CA PRO A 9 -1.40 -8.49 -6.62
C PRO A 9 -1.81 -9.63 -5.70
N TRP A 10 -2.89 -10.36 -6.01
CA TRP A 10 -3.34 -11.48 -5.18
C TRP A 10 -2.32 -12.62 -5.14
N ALA A 11 -1.72 -12.97 -6.27
CA ALA A 11 -0.67 -13.99 -6.31
C ALA A 11 0.57 -13.61 -5.47
N LEU A 12 0.92 -12.32 -5.42
CA LEU A 12 2.00 -11.82 -4.58
C LEU A 12 1.63 -11.89 -3.09
N LEU A 13 0.41 -11.50 -2.75
CA LEU A 13 -0.09 -11.54 -1.38
C LEU A 13 -0.17 -12.99 -0.86
N ASP A 14 -0.68 -13.92 -1.67
CA ASP A 14 -0.76 -15.34 -1.35
C ASP A 14 0.63 -15.96 -1.14
N PHE A 15 1.65 -15.44 -1.83
CA PHE A 15 3.05 -15.81 -1.61
C PHE A 15 3.65 -15.20 -0.34
N GLY A 16 2.95 -14.27 0.31
CA GLY A 16 3.40 -13.55 1.50
C GLY A 16 4.25 -12.30 1.19
N ILE A 17 4.24 -11.82 -0.06
CA ILE A 17 4.98 -10.61 -0.46
C ILE A 17 4.20 -9.39 0.01
N ARG A 18 4.85 -8.58 0.86
CA ARG A 18 4.25 -7.34 1.40
C ARG A 18 4.79 -6.06 0.78
N CYS A 19 5.91 -6.13 0.06
CA CYS A 19 6.56 -4.98 -0.54
C CYS A 19 7.17 -5.34 -1.89
N VAL A 20 7.06 -4.45 -2.87
CA VAL A 20 7.67 -4.60 -4.20
C VAL A 20 8.46 -3.34 -4.51
N ILE A 21 9.72 -3.48 -4.89
CA ILE A 21 10.61 -2.37 -5.24
C ILE A 21 10.87 -2.43 -6.74
N ALA A 22 10.66 -1.32 -7.46
CA ALA A 22 10.88 -1.25 -8.90
C ALA A 22 11.19 0.19 -9.37
N PRO A 23 11.83 0.38 -10.54
CA PRO A 23 12.11 1.72 -11.05
C PRO A 23 10.85 2.45 -11.52
N SER A 24 9.79 1.71 -11.85
CA SER A 24 8.48 2.25 -12.18
C SER A 24 7.41 1.17 -12.06
N PHE A 25 6.16 1.59 -11.89
CA PHE A 25 4.99 0.71 -11.92
C PHE A 25 3.98 1.23 -12.94
N ALA A 26 3.20 0.33 -13.53
CA ALA A 26 2.02 0.72 -14.28
C ALA A 26 0.95 1.25 -13.31
N ASP A 27 0.27 2.34 -13.65
CA ASP A 27 -0.68 3.04 -12.77
C ASP A 27 -1.73 2.12 -12.13
N ILE A 28 -2.28 1.19 -12.91
CA ILE A 28 -3.31 0.27 -12.42
C ILE A 28 -2.72 -0.72 -11.41
N PHE A 29 -1.53 -1.27 -11.68
CA PHE A 29 -0.86 -2.18 -10.76
C PHE A 29 -0.49 -1.46 -9.45
N HIS A 30 0.05 -0.25 -9.58
CA HIS A 30 0.41 0.60 -8.45
C HIS A 30 -0.80 0.83 -7.52
N ASN A 31 -1.94 1.23 -8.09
CA ASN A 31 -3.16 1.43 -7.30
C ASN A 31 -3.69 0.13 -6.68
N ASN A 32 -3.66 -0.98 -7.43
CA ASN A 32 -4.10 -2.26 -6.90
C ASN A 32 -3.21 -2.78 -5.76
N CYS A 33 -1.90 -2.51 -5.77
CA CYS A 33 -1.02 -2.87 -4.65
C CYS A 33 -1.48 -2.22 -3.34
N PHE A 34 -1.73 -0.90 -3.34
CA PHE A 34 -2.20 -0.22 -2.12
C PHE A 34 -3.52 -0.76 -1.62
N LYS A 35 -4.47 -1.02 -2.53
CA LYS A 35 -5.78 -1.60 -2.17
C LYS A 35 -5.69 -2.98 -1.53
N ASN A 36 -4.65 -3.74 -1.87
CA ASN A 36 -4.43 -5.09 -1.34
C ASN A 36 -3.39 -5.11 -0.21
N GLY A 37 -2.97 -3.96 0.34
CA GLY A 37 -2.01 -3.93 1.44
C GLY A 37 -0.56 -4.25 1.04
N ILE A 38 -0.23 -4.17 -0.24
CA ILE A 38 1.13 -4.31 -0.76
C ILE A 38 1.72 -2.91 -0.92
N LEU A 39 2.94 -2.70 -0.43
CA LEU A 39 3.67 -1.44 -0.59
C LEU A 39 4.52 -1.46 -1.88
N PRO A 40 4.16 -0.73 -2.94
CA PRO A 40 5.05 -0.49 -4.07
C PRO A 40 6.00 0.67 -3.74
N ILE A 41 7.31 0.43 -3.87
CA ILE A 41 8.36 1.43 -3.66
C ILE A 41 9.02 1.73 -5.00
N VAL A 42 9.06 3.02 -5.36
CA VAL A 42 9.74 3.50 -6.57
C VAL A 42 11.10 4.08 -6.20
N LEU A 43 12.16 3.51 -6.76
CA LEU A 43 13.55 3.97 -6.56
C LEU A 43 14.30 4.08 -7.88
N PRO A 44 15.36 4.90 -7.95
CA PRO A 44 16.26 4.92 -9.11
C PRO A 44 16.86 3.54 -9.38
N GLN A 45 17.14 3.24 -10.65
CA GLN A 45 17.74 1.94 -11.05
C GLN A 45 19.06 1.67 -10.33
N GLU A 46 19.92 2.69 -10.18
CA GLU A 46 21.20 2.58 -9.48
C GLU A 46 21.02 2.07 -8.04
N THR A 47 20.07 2.63 -7.28
CA THR A 47 19.75 2.18 -5.93
C THR A 47 19.20 0.75 -5.93
N ILE A 48 18.38 0.39 -6.93
CA ILE A 48 17.85 -0.98 -7.05
C ILE A 48 18.97 -1.99 -7.32
N ASP A 49 19.93 -1.64 -8.16
CA ASP A 49 21.07 -2.48 -8.48
C ASP A 49 21.92 -2.73 -7.22
N GLU A 50 22.15 -1.71 -6.39
CA GLU A 50 22.81 -1.88 -5.08
C GLU A 50 22.04 -2.82 -4.15
N LEU A 51 20.71 -2.69 -4.08
CA LEU A 51 19.88 -3.59 -3.27
C LEU A 51 19.86 -5.02 -3.81
N MET A 52 19.99 -5.19 -5.13
CA MET A 52 20.09 -6.50 -5.78
C MET A 52 21.44 -7.16 -5.50
N GLU A 53 22.54 -6.39 -5.49
CA GLU A 53 23.86 -6.90 -5.10
C GLU A 53 23.86 -7.39 -3.64
N ASP A 54 23.27 -6.60 -2.74
CA ASP A 54 23.07 -7.01 -1.35
C ASP A 54 22.28 -8.31 -1.22
N ALA A 55 21.27 -8.49 -2.08
CA ALA A 55 20.43 -9.68 -2.08
C ALA A 55 21.13 -10.93 -2.62
N GLN A 56 22.18 -10.78 -3.43
CA GLN A 56 22.97 -11.88 -3.96
C GLN A 56 24.10 -12.33 -3.02
N GLY A 57 24.43 -11.54 -1.99
CA GLY A 57 25.50 -11.85 -1.03
C GLY A 57 25.19 -13.02 -0.09
N ASP A 58 26.24 -13.59 0.52
CA ASP A 58 26.19 -14.77 1.40
C ASP A 58 25.46 -14.53 2.75
N ASN A 59 25.28 -13.27 3.16
CA ASN A 59 24.62 -12.95 4.42
C ASN A 59 23.13 -12.76 4.19
N SER A 60 22.33 -13.60 4.88
CA SER A 60 20.88 -13.47 5.11
C SER A 60 20.35 -12.08 4.74
N CYS A 61 19.86 -11.95 3.49
CA CYS A 61 19.36 -10.70 2.90
C CYS A 61 18.05 -10.28 3.58
N ARG A 62 18.15 -9.91 4.85
CA ARG A 62 17.07 -9.33 5.63
C ARG A 62 17.15 -7.83 5.48
N MET A 63 16.20 -7.30 4.74
CA MET A 63 15.96 -5.88 4.62
C MET A 63 14.70 -5.56 5.42
N THR A 64 14.75 -4.48 6.19
CA THR A 64 13.58 -4.01 6.93
C THR A 64 13.01 -2.80 6.23
N ILE A 65 11.71 -2.82 5.95
CA ILE A 65 11.00 -1.69 5.37
C ILE A 65 10.25 -1.01 6.52
N ASP A 66 10.71 0.17 6.89
CA ASP A 66 10.05 1.04 7.86
C ASP A 66 9.15 2.04 7.10
N LEU A 67 7.86 1.75 7.09
CA LEU A 67 6.87 2.60 6.42
C LEU A 67 6.56 3.88 7.22
N GLU A 68 6.75 3.88 8.53
CA GLU A 68 6.50 5.04 9.39
C GLU A 68 7.54 6.13 9.11
N ASN A 69 8.81 5.73 9.09
CA ASN A 69 9.94 6.60 8.78
C ASN A 69 10.28 6.70 7.29
N GLN A 70 9.59 5.93 6.43
CA GLN A 70 9.81 5.88 4.98
C GLN A 70 11.24 5.50 4.60
N GLN A 71 11.76 4.46 5.26
CA GLN A 71 13.15 4.03 5.15
C GLN A 71 13.28 2.52 4.87
N ILE A 72 14.23 2.17 4.02
CA ILE A 72 14.70 0.80 3.82
C ILE A 72 16.00 0.64 4.59
N ILE A 73 15.98 -0.26 5.57
CA ILE A 73 17.14 -0.57 6.41
C ILE A 73 17.77 -1.84 5.85
N ARG A 74 18.96 -1.68 5.25
CA ARG A 74 19.78 -2.75 4.71
C ARG A 74 20.43 -3.56 5.84
N ALA A 75 20.87 -4.78 5.55
CA ALA A 75 21.52 -5.65 6.53
C ALA A 75 22.84 -5.06 7.06
N ASN A 76 23.49 -4.19 6.30
CA ASN A 76 24.70 -3.44 6.68
C ASN A 76 24.41 -2.24 7.61
N GLY A 77 23.14 -1.92 7.87
CA GLY A 77 22.72 -0.78 8.70
C GLY A 77 22.52 0.53 7.92
N GLU A 78 22.76 0.55 6.62
CA GLU A 78 22.50 1.70 5.76
C GLU A 78 20.99 1.90 5.56
N MET A 79 20.58 3.17 5.52
CA MET A 79 19.19 3.58 5.42
C MET A 79 18.95 4.32 4.12
N ILE A 80 18.01 3.83 3.31
CA ILE A 80 17.60 4.46 2.06
C ILE A 80 16.19 4.99 2.22
N SER A 81 16.02 6.31 2.08
CA SER A 81 14.70 6.92 2.10
C SER A 81 13.96 6.69 0.79
N PHE A 82 12.66 6.44 0.86
CA PHE A 82 11.80 6.32 -0.31
C PHE A 82 10.57 7.22 -0.21
N PRO A 83 10.09 7.79 -1.33
CA PRO A 83 8.88 8.59 -1.32
C PRO A 83 7.63 7.69 -1.30
N VAL A 84 6.67 8.02 -0.45
CA VAL A 84 5.31 7.48 -0.50
C VAL A 84 4.31 8.57 -0.15
N ASP A 85 3.16 8.56 -0.82
CA ASP A 85 2.08 9.51 -0.54
C ASP A 85 1.57 9.34 0.91
N PRO A 86 1.42 10.44 1.69
CA PRO A 86 1.02 10.36 3.10
C PRO A 86 -0.32 9.66 3.33
N PHE A 87 -1.31 9.89 2.46
CA PHE A 87 -2.62 9.26 2.58
C PHE A 87 -2.49 7.75 2.37
N ARG A 88 -1.79 7.32 1.32
CA ARG A 88 -1.54 5.89 1.05
C ARG A 88 -0.73 5.21 2.15
N ARG A 89 0.26 5.92 2.71
CA ARG A 89 1.04 5.45 3.85
C ARG A 89 0.13 5.18 5.05
N ASP A 90 -0.71 6.13 5.40
CA ASP A 90 -1.60 6.02 6.56
C ASP A 90 -2.63 4.89 6.37
N CYS A 91 -3.15 4.69 5.15
CA CYS A 91 -3.99 3.54 4.82
C CYS A 91 -3.27 2.20 5.06
N LEU A 92 -2.03 2.07 4.56
CA LEU A 92 -1.23 0.86 4.74
C LEU A 92 -0.84 0.61 6.21
N LEU A 93 -0.50 1.66 6.96
CA LEU A 93 -0.15 1.55 8.39
C LEU A 93 -1.33 1.10 9.25
N LYS A 94 -2.52 1.63 8.95
CA LYS A 94 -3.76 1.28 9.65
C LYS A 94 -4.40 -0.02 9.12
N GLY A 95 -3.88 -0.58 8.03
CA GLY A 95 -4.47 -1.72 7.33
C GLY A 95 -5.86 -1.41 6.75
N LEU A 96 -6.15 -0.13 6.48
CA LEU A 96 -7.42 0.30 5.93
C LEU A 96 -7.44 0.05 4.42
N ASP A 97 -8.38 -0.78 3.99
CA ASP A 97 -8.81 -0.85 2.61
C ASP A 97 -9.89 0.22 2.33
N ASP A 98 -10.35 0.31 1.08
CA ASP A 98 -11.40 1.26 0.67
C ASP A 98 -12.69 1.10 1.52
N ILE A 99 -12.94 -0.11 2.06
CA ILE A 99 -14.06 -0.41 2.95
C ILE A 99 -13.80 0.15 4.35
N GLY A 100 -12.60 -0.07 4.90
CA GLY A 100 -12.17 0.48 6.19
C GLY A 100 -12.23 2.00 6.23
N LEU A 101 -11.82 2.68 5.16
CA LEU A 101 -11.97 4.13 5.00
C LEU A 101 -13.44 4.57 5.04
N THR A 102 -14.34 3.80 4.43
CA THR A 102 -15.78 4.10 4.45
C THR A 102 -16.39 3.84 5.84
N LEU A 103 -15.93 2.79 6.53
CA LEU A 103 -16.36 2.45 7.89
C LEU A 103 -15.90 3.49 8.92
N GLU A 104 -14.77 4.18 8.72
CA GLU A 104 -14.40 5.32 9.56
C GLU A 104 -15.49 6.42 9.56
N HIS A 105 -16.32 6.50 8.51
CA HIS A 105 -17.42 7.46 8.39
C HIS A 105 -18.81 6.88 8.76
N GLU A 106 -18.89 5.65 9.29
CA GLU A 106 -20.17 4.99 9.62
C GLU A 106 -21.06 5.84 10.54
N GLY A 107 -20.46 6.54 11.51
CA GLY A 107 -21.16 7.45 12.40
C GLY A 107 -21.75 8.67 11.67
N GLU A 108 -21.05 9.21 10.68
CA GLU A 108 -21.55 10.34 9.87
C GLU A 108 -22.68 9.89 8.95
N ILE A 109 -22.54 8.70 8.34
CA ILE A 109 -23.57 8.08 7.50
C ILE A 109 -24.85 7.86 8.32
N THR A 110 -24.73 7.24 9.51
CA THR A 110 -25.87 6.97 10.39
C THR A 110 -26.57 8.26 10.81
N ASN A 111 -25.80 9.30 11.15
CA ASN A 111 -26.36 10.60 11.53
C ASN A 111 -27.07 11.29 10.36
N TYR A 112 -26.52 11.19 9.15
CA TYR A 112 -27.13 11.73 7.94
C TYR A 112 -28.43 10.99 7.58
N GLU A 113 -28.44 9.65 7.67
CA GLU A 113 -29.63 8.82 7.44
C GLU A 113 -30.73 9.08 8.46
N ALA A 114 -30.37 9.28 9.74
CA ALA A 114 -31.32 9.68 10.78
C ALA A 114 -31.98 11.03 10.48
N LYS A 115 -31.18 12.02 10.03
CA LYS A 115 -31.71 13.34 9.61
C LYS A 115 -32.61 13.22 8.38
N LEU A 116 -32.20 12.45 7.37
CA LEU A 116 -32.99 12.20 6.16
C LEU A 116 -34.34 11.56 6.49
N THR A 117 -34.35 10.57 7.39
CA THR A 117 -35.57 9.89 7.84
C THR A 117 -36.52 10.86 8.54
N ALA A 118 -35.98 11.77 9.36
CA ALA A 118 -36.76 12.78 10.06
C ALA A 118 -37.32 13.88 9.12
N GLU A 119 -36.51 14.35 8.17
CA GLU A 119 -36.89 15.46 7.26
C GLU A 119 -37.70 14.99 6.05
N ARG A 120 -37.51 13.74 5.62
CA ARG A 120 -38.09 13.18 4.40
C ARG A 120 -38.58 11.74 4.62
N PRO A 121 -39.58 11.52 5.47
CA PRO A 121 -40.05 10.18 5.82
C PRO A 121 -40.58 9.35 4.63
N TRP A 122 -40.92 9.99 3.51
CA TRP A 122 -41.37 9.32 2.29
C TRP A 122 -40.25 8.67 1.45
N LEU A 123 -38.97 8.93 1.77
CA LEU A 123 -37.82 8.33 1.06
C LEU A 123 -37.53 6.88 1.49
N MET A 124 -38.06 6.46 2.65
CA MET A 124 -37.84 5.13 3.23
C MET A 124 -39.07 4.21 3.08
N ALA A 125 -40.01 4.55 2.18
CA ALA A 125 -41.23 3.78 1.91
C ALA A 125 -41.02 2.70 0.83
#